data_AF-A0A382C3I8-F1
#
_entry.id   AF-A0A382C3I8-F1
#
_cell.length_a   1.000
_cell.length_b   1.000
_cell.length_c   1.000
_cell.angle_alpha   90.00
_cell.angle_beta   90.00
_cell.angle_gamma   90.00
#
_symmetry.space_group_name_H-M   'P 1'
#
loop_
_entity.id
_entity.type
_entity.pdbx_description
1 polymer ?
#
loop_
_entity_poly.entity_id
_entity_poly.type
_entity_poly.pdbx_seq_one_letter_code
_entity_poly.pdbx_strand_id
1 'polypeptide(L)'
;MQEERRLEILGILIIALSVFVLVSIGGYNPSEEPSISSNVQVTNPMGILGIFTAHYFIKIGFGFSSIIIPLLGLVWGWFLFSKKELAEIIRGTYYGLGSMLLISVSVGVLSIQLASEDTVGYYLASGLIGGETAQLFLDMLSIWGTSLFLIAGFLMIIRGYFNLDYYGPFVNAKEKWDSWRSQKKAEKEQFEKEEAKRLHTQDLKAKIDSQKERDEAEFSPATPDPVEENAAEQVEEESEPETNEEENLASPP
;
A
#
# COMPACT_ATOMS: atom_id res chain seq x y z
N MET A 1 -48.78 16.84 -6.73
CA MET A 1 -49.14 17.53 -5.47
C MET A 1 -49.22 16.60 -4.24
N GLN A 2 -50.22 15.72 -4.08
CA GLN A 2 -50.31 14.89 -2.86
C GLN A 2 -49.20 13.83 -2.73
N GLU A 3 -48.86 13.15 -3.83
CA GLU A 3 -47.80 12.14 -3.84
C GLU A 3 -46.42 12.74 -3.58
N GLU A 4 -46.14 13.88 -4.19
CA GLU A 4 -44.90 14.64 -3.96
C GLU A 4 -44.72 15.02 -2.49
N ARG A 5 -45.77 15.52 -1.85
CA ARG A 5 -45.74 15.86 -0.42
C ARG A 5 -45.50 14.62 0.45
N ARG A 6 -46.01 13.45 0.05
CA ARG A 6 -45.75 12.17 0.75
C ARG A 6 -44.29 11.74 0.62
N LEU A 7 -43.69 11.89 -0.57
CA LEU A 7 -42.28 11.57 -0.80
C LEU A 7 -41.34 12.50 -0.02
N GLU A 8 -41.66 13.79 0.07
CA GLU A 8 -40.92 14.75 0.88
C GLU A 8 -40.95 14.39 2.38
N ILE A 9 -42.15 14.09 2.91
CA ILE A 9 -42.31 13.66 4.32
C ILE A 9 -41.55 12.37 4.59
N LEU A 10 -41.65 11.39 3.68
CA LEU A 10 -40.97 10.11 3.83
C LEU A 10 -39.45 10.26 3.73
N GLY A 11 -38.96 11.14 2.85
CA GLY A 11 -37.55 11.48 2.75
C GLY A 11 -37.00 12.07 4.05
N ILE A 12 -37.68 13.06 4.63
CA ILE A 12 -37.31 13.68 5.92
C ILE A 12 -37.31 12.63 7.04
N LEU A 13 -38.33 11.76 7.09
CA LEU A 13 -38.43 10.70 8.09
C LEU A 13 -37.26 9.71 7.98
N ILE A 14 -36.90 9.28 6.76
CA ILE A 14 -35.76 8.40 6.52
C ILE A 14 -34.45 9.06 6.96
N ILE A 15 -34.24 10.35 6.66
CA ILE A 15 -33.04 11.07 7.10
C ILE A 15 -32.98 11.07 8.63
N ALA A 16 -34.08 11.43 9.31
CA ALA A 16 -34.13 11.47 10.76
C ALA A 16 -33.82 10.10 11.39
N LEU A 17 -34.43 9.03 10.86
CA LEU A 17 -34.16 7.67 11.32
C LEU A 17 -32.71 7.24 11.05
N SER A 18 -32.14 7.65 9.92
CA SER A 18 -30.75 7.33 9.57
C SER A 18 -29.76 8.03 10.48
N VAL A 19 -29.99 9.31 10.80
CA VAL A 19 -29.18 10.03 11.79
C VAL A 19 -29.30 9.38 13.16
N PHE A 20 -30.51 8.99 13.58
CA PHE A 20 -30.73 8.27 14.83
C PHE A 20 -29.89 6.98 14.90
N VAL A 21 -29.94 6.14 13.85
CA VAL A 21 -29.16 4.89 13.77
C VAL A 21 -27.65 5.20 13.75
N LEU A 22 -27.22 6.21 13.00
CA LEU A 22 -25.80 6.59 12.89
C LEU A 22 -25.21 6.99 14.25
N VAL A 23 -25.90 7.88 14.98
CA VAL A 23 -25.46 8.31 16.31
C VAL A 23 -25.57 7.18 17.33
N SER A 24 -26.57 6.31 17.21
CA SER A 24 -26.70 5.12 18.05
C SER A 24 -25.48 4.20 17.88
N ILE A 25 -25.08 3.89 16.64
CA ILE A 25 -23.88 3.10 16.31
C ILE A 25 -22.62 3.81 16.81
N GLY A 26 -22.49 5.12 16.59
CA GLY A 26 -21.35 5.91 17.03
C GLY A 26 -21.19 5.99 18.54
N GLY A 27 -22.29 5.92 19.28
CA GLY A 27 -22.33 5.85 20.74
C GLY A 27 -22.32 4.43 21.31
N TYR A 28 -21.94 3.42 20.53
CA TYR A 28 -21.91 2.04 21.00
C TYR A 28 -20.85 1.83 22.08
N ASN A 29 -21.27 1.25 23.20
CA ASN A 29 -20.40 0.87 24.30
C ASN A 29 -20.56 -0.65 24.56
N PRO A 30 -19.49 -1.46 24.39
CA PRO A 30 -19.56 -2.91 24.62
C PRO A 30 -19.92 -3.31 26.06
N SER A 31 -19.66 -2.43 27.04
CA SER A 31 -20.01 -2.65 28.44
C SER A 31 -21.49 -2.38 28.75
N GLU A 32 -22.22 -1.76 27.82
CA GLU A 32 -23.65 -1.53 27.95
C GLU A 32 -24.42 -2.65 27.29
N GLU A 33 -25.24 -3.34 28.09
CA GLU A 33 -26.17 -4.33 27.58
C GLU A 33 -27.58 -3.74 27.48
N PRO A 34 -28.37 -4.15 26.47
CA PRO A 34 -29.76 -3.74 26.36
C PRO A 34 -30.55 -4.22 27.59
N SER A 35 -30.83 -3.31 28.52
CA SER A 35 -31.59 -3.59 29.74
C SER A 35 -32.51 -2.42 30.07
N ILE A 36 -33.68 -2.75 30.63
CA ILE A 36 -34.71 -1.77 31.03
C ILE A 36 -34.57 -1.41 32.52
N SER A 37 -33.46 -1.80 33.17
CA SER A 37 -33.20 -1.47 34.57
C SER A 37 -32.89 0.01 34.75
N SER A 38 -33.59 0.67 35.68
CA SER A 38 -33.45 2.10 35.99
C SER A 38 -32.15 2.49 36.71
N ASN A 39 -31.28 1.52 37.02
CA ASN A 39 -30.02 1.75 37.74
C ASN A 39 -28.77 1.69 36.84
N VAL A 40 -28.95 1.62 35.51
CA VAL A 40 -27.83 1.57 34.56
C VAL A 40 -27.58 2.97 34.02
N GLN A 41 -26.33 3.44 34.09
CA GLN A 41 -25.92 4.67 33.44
C GLN A 41 -25.93 4.47 31.92
N VAL A 42 -26.76 5.23 31.22
CA VAL A 42 -26.87 5.19 29.76
C VAL A 42 -25.91 6.22 29.17
N THR A 43 -24.87 5.75 28.47
CA THR A 43 -23.88 6.61 27.79
C THR A 43 -24.20 6.85 26.33
N ASN A 44 -25.01 5.98 25.69
CA ASN A 44 -25.41 6.18 24.30
C ASN A 44 -26.22 7.49 24.13
N PRO A 45 -25.83 8.40 23.22
CA PRO A 45 -26.52 9.69 23.06
C PRO A 45 -28.00 9.58 22.67
N MET A 46 -28.40 8.47 22.06
CA MET A 46 -29.77 8.19 21.64
C MET A 46 -30.59 7.42 22.70
N GLY A 47 -30.06 7.32 23.93
CA GLY A 47 -30.71 6.71 25.06
C GLY A 47 -30.84 5.18 24.94
N ILE A 48 -31.82 4.60 25.65
CA ILE A 48 -32.05 3.15 25.71
C ILE A 48 -32.30 2.58 24.31
N LEU A 49 -33.13 3.24 23.48
CA LEU A 49 -33.37 2.79 22.10
C LEU A 49 -32.10 2.81 21.25
N GLY A 50 -31.18 3.75 21.52
CA GLY A 50 -29.87 3.79 20.88
C GLY A 50 -29.01 2.57 21.24
N ILE A 51 -29.02 2.15 22.50
CA ILE A 51 -28.33 0.92 22.95
C ILE A 51 -28.88 -0.31 22.20
N PHE A 52 -30.21 -0.47 22.16
CA PHE A 52 -30.82 -1.57 21.41
C PHE A 52 -30.43 -1.54 19.94
N THR A 53 -30.54 -0.38 19.30
CA THR A 53 -30.21 -0.19 17.90
C THR A 53 -28.76 -0.56 17.62
N ALA A 54 -27.82 0.00 18.38
CA ALA A 54 -26.40 -0.27 18.23
C ALA A 54 -26.06 -1.74 18.47
N HIS A 55 -26.67 -2.36 19.48
CA HIS A 55 -26.49 -3.78 19.79
C HIS A 55 -26.95 -4.69 18.63
N TYR A 56 -28.12 -4.39 18.04
CA TYR A 56 -28.61 -5.15 16.89
C TYR A 56 -27.70 -4.99 15.66
N PHE A 57 -27.25 -3.77 15.34
CA PHE A 57 -26.42 -3.56 14.15
C PHE A 57 -24.97 -4.05 14.32
N ILE A 58 -24.37 -3.86 15.50
CA ILE A 58 -22.97 -4.20 15.75
C ILE A 58 -22.84 -5.63 16.26
N LYS A 59 -23.49 -6.00 17.36
CA LYS A 59 -23.28 -7.31 18.00
C LYS A 59 -23.96 -8.43 17.21
N ILE A 60 -25.25 -8.26 16.88
CA ILE A 60 -26.04 -9.30 16.19
C ILE A 60 -25.85 -9.22 14.67
N GLY A 61 -25.74 -8.01 14.12
CA GLY A 61 -25.69 -7.76 12.68
C GLY A 61 -24.33 -7.99 12.04
N PHE A 62 -23.92 -7.03 11.21
CA PHE A 62 -22.69 -7.06 10.41
C PHE A 62 -21.52 -6.31 11.06
N GLY A 63 -21.60 -6.02 12.37
CA GLY A 63 -20.54 -5.33 13.08
C GLY A 63 -20.49 -3.85 12.72
N PHE A 64 -19.28 -3.28 12.72
CA PHE A 64 -19.10 -1.87 12.38
C PHE A 64 -19.36 -1.56 10.90
N SER A 65 -19.33 -2.56 10.00
CA SER A 65 -19.66 -2.31 8.59
C SER A 65 -21.13 -1.90 8.41
N SER A 66 -22.01 -2.23 9.37
CA SER A 66 -23.41 -1.79 9.41
C SER A 66 -23.58 -0.27 9.34
N ILE A 67 -22.53 0.53 9.56
CA ILE A 67 -22.53 1.98 9.34
C ILE A 67 -22.92 2.37 7.90
N ILE A 68 -22.74 1.47 6.93
CA ILE A 68 -23.18 1.69 5.55
C ILE A 68 -24.70 1.85 5.46
N ILE A 69 -25.47 1.20 6.35
CA ILE A 69 -26.95 1.25 6.34
C ILE A 69 -27.48 2.67 6.60
N PRO A 70 -27.13 3.36 7.72
CA PRO A 70 -27.56 4.73 7.91
C PRO A 70 -27.00 5.69 6.86
N LEU A 71 -25.79 5.45 6.32
CA LEU A 71 -25.26 6.27 5.23
C LEU A 71 -26.11 6.14 3.95
N LEU A 72 -26.49 4.91 3.57
CA LEU A 72 -27.41 4.68 2.48
C LEU A 72 -28.77 5.32 2.78
N GLY A 73 -29.27 5.20 4.00
CA GLY A 73 -30.51 5.85 4.43
C GLY A 73 -30.49 7.37 4.26
N LEU A 74 -29.40 8.05 4.61
CA LEU A 74 -29.24 9.49 4.36
C LEU A 74 -29.34 9.83 2.86
N VAL A 75 -28.67 9.05 2.02
CA VAL A 75 -28.71 9.23 0.55
C VAL A 75 -30.12 8.96 0.03
N TRP A 76 -30.80 7.92 0.52
CA TRP A 76 -32.19 7.59 0.17
C TRP A 76 -33.16 8.69 0.54
N GLY A 77 -33.07 9.19 1.77
CA GLY A 77 -33.91 10.27 2.23
C GLY A 77 -33.69 11.54 1.41
N TRP A 78 -32.45 11.85 1.02
CA TRP A 78 -32.15 12.97 0.13
C TRP A 78 -32.70 12.77 -1.30
N PHE A 79 -32.57 11.57 -1.87
CA PHE A 79 -33.08 11.27 -3.21
C PHE A 79 -34.60 11.34 -3.28
N LEU A 80 -35.30 10.82 -2.26
CA LEU A 80 -36.75 10.91 -2.15
C LEU A 80 -37.23 12.34 -1.98
N PHE A 81 -36.54 13.11 -1.13
CA PHE A 81 -36.82 14.52 -0.92
C PHE A 81 -36.58 15.33 -2.22
N SER A 82 -35.51 15.02 -2.95
CA SER A 82 -35.14 15.69 -4.20
C SER A 82 -35.92 15.20 -5.43
N LYS A 83 -36.82 14.23 -5.27
CA LYS A 83 -37.63 13.63 -6.36
C LYS A 83 -36.78 13.13 -7.54
N LYS A 84 -35.57 12.62 -7.25
CA LYS A 84 -34.65 12.09 -8.26
C LYS A 84 -35.06 10.68 -8.71
N GLU A 85 -34.56 10.27 -9.87
CA GLU A 85 -34.76 8.91 -10.36
C GLU A 85 -34.19 7.88 -9.38
N LEU A 86 -35.00 6.88 -9.04
CA LEU A 86 -34.63 5.87 -8.05
C LEU A 86 -33.69 4.78 -8.61
N ALA A 87 -33.57 4.68 -9.93
CA ALA A 87 -32.76 3.62 -10.56
C ALA A 87 -31.28 3.69 -10.15
N GLU A 88 -30.71 4.89 -10.10
CA GLU A 88 -29.31 5.09 -9.74
C GLU A 88 -29.03 4.74 -8.27
N ILE A 89 -29.92 5.14 -7.37
CA ILE A 89 -29.77 4.86 -5.94
C ILE A 89 -30.02 3.39 -5.60
N ILE A 90 -30.97 2.74 -6.28
CA ILE A 90 -31.20 1.29 -6.14
C ILE A 90 -29.93 0.53 -6.51
N ARG A 91 -29.30 0.89 -7.65
CA ARG A 91 -28.02 0.31 -8.05
C ARG A 91 -26.94 0.55 -6.99
N GLY A 92 -26.77 1.79 -6.53
CA GLY A 92 -25.81 2.13 -5.48
C GLY A 92 -26.04 1.37 -4.16
N THR A 93 -27.31 1.10 -3.83
CA THR A 93 -27.69 0.33 -2.63
C THR A 93 -27.26 -1.11 -2.72
N TYR A 94 -27.44 -1.78 -3.87
CA TYR A 94 -26.99 -3.16 -4.05
C TYR A 94 -25.46 -3.27 -3.89
N TYR A 95 -24.70 -2.36 -4.49
CA TYR A 95 -23.25 -2.34 -4.34
C TYR A 95 -22.83 -1.97 -2.90
N GLY A 96 -23.52 -1.04 -2.26
CA GLY A 96 -23.28 -0.66 -0.86
C GLY A 96 -23.51 -1.82 0.10
N LEU A 97 -24.64 -2.51 0.01
CA LEU A 97 -24.94 -3.69 0.83
C LEU A 97 -23.99 -4.85 0.55
N GLY A 98 -23.63 -5.08 -0.73
CA GLY A 98 -22.62 -6.07 -1.10
C GLY A 98 -21.25 -5.77 -0.47
N SER A 99 -20.82 -4.50 -0.51
CA SER A 99 -19.57 -4.07 0.14
C SER A 99 -19.62 -4.22 1.66
N MET A 100 -20.76 -3.90 2.29
CA MET A 100 -20.97 -4.08 3.73
C MET A 100 -20.79 -5.55 4.15
N LEU A 101 -21.39 -6.46 3.40
CA LEU A 101 -21.28 -7.91 3.64
C LEU A 101 -19.83 -8.37 3.46
N LEU A 102 -19.17 -8.00 2.36
CA LEU A 102 -17.78 -8.39 2.11
C LEU A 102 -16.84 -7.84 3.19
N ILE A 103 -17.01 -6.59 3.63
CA ILE A 103 -16.22 -6.02 4.72
C ILE A 103 -16.48 -6.78 6.02
N SER A 104 -17.75 -7.04 6.36
CA SER A 104 -18.14 -7.77 7.58
C SER A 104 -17.49 -9.17 7.64
N VAL A 105 -17.60 -9.94 6.55
CA VAL A 105 -17.00 -11.28 6.45
C VAL A 105 -15.46 -11.18 6.46
N SER A 106 -14.87 -10.21 5.77
CA SER A 106 -13.41 -10.04 5.77
C SER A 106 -12.86 -9.74 7.16
N VAL A 107 -13.53 -8.85 7.90
CA VAL A 107 -13.18 -8.56 9.29
C VAL A 107 -13.37 -9.82 10.16
N GLY A 108 -14.39 -10.64 9.89
CA GLY A 108 -14.60 -11.91 10.59
C GLY A 108 -13.51 -12.93 10.33
N VAL A 109 -13.04 -13.06 9.08
CA VAL A 109 -11.91 -13.92 8.70
C VAL A 109 -10.62 -13.45 9.34
N LEU A 110 -10.41 -12.13 9.40
CA LEU A 110 -9.26 -11.56 10.09
C LEU A 110 -9.34 -11.80 11.60
N SER A 111 -10.51 -11.65 12.22
CA SER A 111 -10.66 -11.85 13.67
C SER A 111 -10.41 -13.29 14.08
N ILE A 112 -11.19 -14.25 13.56
CA ILE A 112 -10.65 -15.40 12.81
C ILE A 112 -9.19 -15.84 13.11
N GLN A 113 -8.36 -15.42 12.17
CA GLN A 113 -6.98 -15.81 12.00
C GLN A 113 -6.00 -15.13 12.96
N LEU A 114 -6.34 -13.92 13.43
CA LEU A 114 -5.45 -13.09 14.26
C LEU A 114 -5.70 -13.23 15.75
N ALA A 115 -6.88 -13.66 16.16
CA ALA A 115 -7.21 -13.74 17.57
C ALA A 115 -6.56 -14.97 18.21
N SER A 116 -5.78 -14.70 19.26
CA SER A 116 -5.41 -15.70 20.26
C SER A 116 -6.62 -15.96 21.16
N GLU A 117 -6.80 -17.20 21.61
CA GLU A 117 -8.03 -17.83 22.16
C GLU A 117 -8.82 -17.05 23.26
N ASP A 118 -8.29 -15.97 23.84
CA ASP A 118 -8.83 -15.32 25.05
C ASP A 118 -9.40 -13.90 24.88
N THR A 119 -9.60 -13.39 23.66
CA THR A 119 -10.18 -12.05 23.49
C THR A 119 -11.71 -12.07 23.41
N VAL A 120 -12.37 -11.66 24.50
CA VAL A 120 -13.83 -11.49 24.69
C VAL A 120 -14.50 -10.51 23.67
N GLY A 121 -13.77 -10.05 22.66
CA GLY A 121 -14.24 -9.20 21.56
C GLY A 121 -14.13 -9.81 20.16
N TYR A 122 -13.93 -11.13 20.06
CA TYR A 122 -13.61 -11.85 18.81
C TYR A 122 -14.51 -11.52 17.61
N TYR A 123 -15.82 -11.32 17.84
CA TYR A 123 -16.80 -10.99 16.80
C TYR A 123 -17.34 -9.56 16.89
N LEU A 124 -16.81 -8.73 17.77
CA LEU A 124 -17.38 -7.39 17.99
C LEU A 124 -17.23 -6.50 16.73
N ALA A 125 -16.13 -6.68 16.00
CA ALA A 125 -15.84 -5.87 14.82
C ALA A 125 -16.60 -6.32 13.57
N SER A 126 -16.76 -7.64 13.38
CA SER A 126 -17.46 -8.25 12.25
C SER A 126 -18.97 -8.45 12.48
N GLY A 127 -19.41 -8.38 13.73
CA GLY A 127 -20.74 -8.80 14.15
C GLY A 127 -20.91 -10.33 14.08
N LEU A 128 -21.97 -10.82 14.73
CA LEU A 128 -22.28 -12.24 14.76
C LEU A 128 -22.49 -12.81 13.35
N ILE A 129 -23.29 -12.15 12.50
CA ILE A 129 -23.55 -12.65 11.14
C ILE A 129 -22.27 -12.71 10.32
N GLY A 130 -21.42 -11.67 10.39
CA GLY A 130 -20.15 -11.62 9.68
C GLY A 130 -19.17 -12.69 10.15
N GLY A 131 -19.08 -12.88 11.46
CA GLY A 131 -18.24 -13.89 12.10
C GLY A 131 -18.63 -15.31 11.74
N GLU A 132 -19.90 -15.67 11.91
CA GLU A 132 -20.41 -17.01 11.60
C GLU A 132 -20.30 -17.31 10.10
N THR A 133 -20.56 -16.32 9.24
CA THR A 133 -20.37 -16.47 7.78
C THR A 133 -18.90 -16.66 7.42
N ALA A 134 -17.99 -15.92 8.08
CA ALA A 134 -16.55 -16.09 7.91
C ALA A 134 -16.09 -17.49 8.33
N GLN A 135 -16.58 -17.98 9.47
CA GLN A 135 -16.30 -19.33 9.94
C GLN A 135 -16.79 -20.39 8.95
N LEU A 136 -18.03 -20.26 8.46
CA LEU A 136 -18.57 -21.13 7.41
C LEU A 136 -17.66 -21.16 6.17
N PHE A 137 -17.16 -19.99 5.74
CA PHE A 137 -16.30 -19.91 4.55
C PHE A 137 -14.95 -20.55 4.80
N LEU A 138 -14.35 -20.33 5.97
CA LEU A 138 -13.09 -20.96 6.35
C LEU A 138 -13.22 -22.49 6.45
N ASP A 139 -14.31 -22.98 7.01
CA ASP A 139 -14.58 -24.42 7.13
C ASP A 139 -14.80 -25.08 5.75
N MET A 140 -15.49 -24.39 4.84
CA MET A 140 -15.82 -24.94 3.51
C MET A 140 -14.70 -24.76 2.47
N LEU A 141 -14.03 -23.60 2.44
CA LEU A 141 -13.08 -23.20 1.38
C LEU A 141 -11.63 -23.15 1.86
N SER A 142 -11.38 -23.34 3.16
CA SER A 142 -10.09 -23.02 3.80
C SER A 142 -9.71 -21.53 3.64
N ILE A 143 -8.57 -21.14 4.20
CA ILE A 143 -8.09 -19.75 4.16
C ILE A 143 -7.78 -19.28 2.74
N TRP A 144 -7.20 -20.16 1.91
CA TRP A 144 -6.82 -19.81 0.53
C TRP A 144 -8.04 -19.60 -0.36
N GLY A 145 -9.04 -20.49 -0.27
CA GLY A 145 -10.27 -20.34 -1.04
C GLY A 145 -11.12 -19.16 -0.57
N THR A 146 -11.20 -18.94 0.74
CA THR A 146 -11.89 -17.78 1.33
C THR A 146 -11.26 -16.47 0.88
N SER A 147 -9.92 -16.38 0.94
CA SER A 147 -9.18 -15.19 0.50
C SER A 147 -9.41 -14.93 -0.99
N LEU A 148 -9.34 -15.96 -1.83
CA LEU A 148 -9.61 -15.85 -3.26
C LEU A 148 -11.05 -15.37 -3.53
N PHE A 149 -12.03 -15.92 -2.82
CA PHE A 149 -13.44 -15.54 -2.96
C PHE A 149 -13.67 -14.08 -2.55
N LEU A 150 -13.12 -13.64 -1.42
CA LEU A 150 -13.25 -12.25 -0.96
C LEU A 150 -12.59 -11.26 -1.93
N ILE A 151 -11.37 -11.55 -2.40
CA ILE A 151 -10.68 -10.72 -3.40
C ILE A 151 -11.50 -10.62 -4.68
N ALA A 152 -12.01 -11.75 -5.19
CA ALA A 152 -12.88 -11.77 -6.36
C ALA A 152 -14.16 -10.96 -6.13
N GLY A 153 -14.77 -11.07 -4.95
CA GLY A 153 -15.95 -10.30 -4.55
C GLY A 153 -15.70 -8.79 -4.56
N PHE A 154 -14.60 -8.33 -3.96
CA PHE A 154 -14.25 -6.90 -3.98
C PHE A 154 -13.97 -6.40 -5.39
N LEU A 155 -13.24 -7.17 -6.21
CA LEU A 155 -13.04 -6.83 -7.62
C LEU A 155 -14.36 -6.78 -8.39
N MET A 156 -15.29 -7.71 -8.13
CA MET A 156 -16.60 -7.68 -8.76
C MET A 156 -17.38 -6.40 -8.42
N ILE A 157 -17.37 -5.98 -7.15
CA ILE A 157 -18.04 -4.75 -6.69
C ILE A 157 -17.39 -3.51 -7.32
N ILE A 158 -16.05 -3.42 -7.26
CA ILE A 158 -15.30 -2.28 -7.82
C ILE A 158 -15.56 -2.17 -9.33
N ARG A 159 -15.46 -3.27 -10.07
CA ARG A 159 -15.75 -3.30 -11.50
C ARG A 159 -17.18 -2.91 -11.80
N GLY A 160 -18.14 -3.54 -11.11
CA GLY A 160 -19.56 -3.36 -11.37
C GLY A 160 -20.02 -1.94 -11.09
N TYR A 161 -19.54 -1.32 -10.01
CA TYR A 161 -19.95 0.03 -9.63
C TYR A 161 -19.33 1.12 -10.52
N PHE A 162 -18.01 1.06 -10.74
CA PHE A 162 -17.29 2.09 -11.48
C PHE A 162 -17.25 1.84 -13.00
N ASN A 163 -17.80 0.71 -13.47
CA ASN A 163 -17.67 0.24 -14.84
C ASN A 163 -16.23 0.29 -15.35
N LEU A 164 -15.27 -0.03 -14.45
CA LEU A 164 -13.85 0.06 -14.74
C LEU A 164 -13.47 -1.00 -15.75
N ASP A 165 -12.83 -0.57 -16.84
CA ASP A 165 -12.14 -1.49 -17.71
C ASP A 165 -10.83 -1.90 -17.04
N TYR A 166 -10.82 -3.10 -16.45
CA TYR A 166 -9.60 -3.64 -15.85
C TYR A 166 -8.49 -3.85 -16.88
N TYR A 167 -8.79 -3.99 -18.17
CA TYR A 167 -7.78 -4.20 -19.20
C TYR A 167 -7.05 -2.91 -19.62
N GLY A 168 -7.74 -1.76 -19.65
CA GLY A 168 -7.17 -0.48 -20.08
C GLY A 168 -5.87 -0.08 -19.37
N PRO A 169 -5.79 -0.12 -18.02
CA PRO A 169 -4.56 0.18 -17.28
C PRO A 169 -3.40 -0.75 -17.62
N PHE A 170 -3.65 -2.04 -17.87
CA PHE A 170 -2.60 -3.00 -18.23
C PHE A 170 -2.09 -2.79 -19.65
N VAL A 171 -2.96 -2.40 -20.59
CA VAL A 171 -2.54 -2.05 -21.97
C VAL A 171 -1.64 -0.82 -21.94
N ASN A 172 -2.06 0.23 -21.22
CA ASN A 172 -1.25 1.44 -21.06
C ASN A 172 0.07 1.18 -20.32
N ALA A 173 0.06 0.29 -19.33
CA ALA A 173 1.28 -0.12 -18.63
C ALA A 173 2.22 -0.92 -19.53
N LYS A 174 1.70 -1.80 -20.38
CA LYS A 174 2.47 -2.55 -21.37
C LYS A 174 3.07 -1.61 -22.43
N GLU A 175 2.28 -0.67 -22.96
CA GLU A 175 2.77 0.34 -23.90
C GLU A 175 3.86 1.22 -23.28
N LYS A 176 3.67 1.66 -22.02
CA LYS A 176 4.71 2.38 -21.28
C LYS A 176 5.96 1.53 -21.05
N TRP A 177 5.82 0.26 -20.70
CA TRP A 177 6.93 -0.66 -20.52
C TRP A 177 7.71 -0.88 -21.82
N ASP A 178 7.02 -1.09 -22.93
CA ASP A 178 7.63 -1.26 -24.25
C ASP A 178 8.32 0.03 -24.71
N SER A 179 7.72 1.19 -24.44
CA SER A 179 8.34 2.51 -24.72
C SER A 179 9.59 2.77 -23.86
N TRP A 180 9.56 2.38 -22.59
CA TRP A 180 10.70 2.51 -21.69
C TRP A 180 11.84 1.56 -22.07
N ARG A 181 11.53 0.32 -22.44
CA ARG A 181 12.50 -0.67 -22.90
C ARG A 181 13.15 -0.25 -24.22
N SER A 182 12.38 0.31 -25.14
CA SER A 182 12.89 0.82 -26.42
C SER A 182 13.74 2.08 -26.25
N GLN A 183 13.36 3.00 -25.36
CA GLN A 183 14.20 4.16 -25.00
C GLN A 183 15.53 3.72 -24.38
N LYS A 184 15.52 2.80 -23.41
CA LYS A 184 16.75 2.26 -22.81
C LYS A 184 17.65 1.56 -23.83
N LYS A 185 17.07 0.86 -24.81
CA LYS A 185 17.83 0.22 -25.89
C LYS A 185 18.46 1.25 -26.82
N ALA A 186 17.73 2.30 -27.18
CA ALA A 186 18.22 3.39 -28.02
C ALA A 186 19.32 4.21 -27.34
N GLU A 187 19.18 4.48 -26.05
CA GLU A 187 20.19 5.18 -25.23
C GLU A 187 21.47 4.35 -25.11
N LYS A 188 21.35 3.03 -24.91
CA LYS A 188 22.50 2.12 -24.89
C LYS A 188 23.23 2.06 -26.24
N GLU A 189 22.49 1.98 -27.35
CA GLU A 189 23.10 2.02 -28.70
C GLU A 189 23.75 3.37 -29.01
N GLN A 190 23.22 4.48 -28.49
CA GLN A 190 23.86 5.80 -28.62
C GLN A 190 25.13 5.90 -27.77
N PHE A 191 25.08 5.42 -26.54
CA PHE A 191 26.24 5.37 -25.64
C PHE A 191 27.37 4.51 -26.25
N GLU A 192 27.06 3.31 -26.75
CA GLU A 192 28.04 2.45 -27.42
C GLU A 192 28.63 3.10 -28.68
N LYS A 193 27.83 3.84 -29.46
CA LYS A 193 28.31 4.61 -30.63
C LYS A 193 29.20 5.79 -30.23
N GLU A 194 28.86 6.51 -29.17
CA GLU A 194 29.67 7.61 -28.66
C GLU A 194 30.96 7.13 -28.02
N GLU A 195 30.92 6.01 -27.30
CA GLU A 195 32.08 5.36 -26.72
C GLU A 195 33.02 4.84 -27.82
N ALA A 196 32.49 4.21 -28.88
CA ALA A 196 33.27 3.81 -30.04
C ALA A 196 33.91 5.01 -30.77
N LYS A 197 33.20 6.14 -30.89
CA LYS A 197 33.77 7.38 -31.44
C LYS A 197 34.85 7.98 -30.54
N ARG A 198 34.68 7.94 -29.21
CA ARG A 198 35.69 8.40 -28.24
C ARG A 198 36.94 7.53 -28.28
N LEU A 199 36.80 6.21 -28.30
CA LEU A 199 37.90 5.26 -28.42
C LEU A 199 38.67 5.47 -29.74
N HIS A 200 37.95 5.62 -30.86
CA HIS A 200 38.59 5.92 -32.15
C HIS A 200 39.35 7.24 -32.16
N THR A 201 38.82 8.27 -31.50
CA THR A 201 39.49 9.58 -31.38
C THR A 201 40.73 9.49 -30.47
N GLN A 202 40.68 8.71 -29.39
CA GLN A 202 41.84 8.45 -28.55
C GLN A 202 42.91 7.64 -29.28
N ASP A 203 42.55 6.61 -30.05
CA ASP A 203 43.49 5.80 -30.83
C ASP A 203 44.19 6.64 -31.91
N LEU A 204 43.46 7.53 -32.58
CA LEU A 204 44.04 8.48 -33.53
C LEU A 204 45.01 9.45 -32.85
N LYS A 205 44.66 10.00 -31.68
CA LYS A 205 45.57 10.85 -30.90
C LYS A 205 46.83 10.11 -30.48
N ALA A 206 46.68 8.90 -29.93
CA ALA A 206 47.81 8.07 -29.51
C ALA A 206 48.74 7.73 -30.69
N LYS A 207 48.19 7.47 -31.87
CA LYS A 207 48.98 7.27 -33.10
C LYS A 207 49.76 8.51 -33.50
N ILE A 208 49.13 9.69 -33.48
CA ILE A 208 49.79 10.96 -33.79
C ILE A 208 50.90 11.25 -32.78
N ASP A 209 50.65 11.07 -31.48
CA ASP A 209 51.65 11.29 -30.43
C ASP A 209 52.82 10.31 -30.56
N SER A 210 52.55 9.02 -30.85
CA SER A 210 53.61 8.02 -31.08
C SER A 210 54.43 8.25 -32.36
N GLN A 211 53.87 8.99 -33.32
CA GLN A 211 54.54 9.37 -34.56
C GLN A 211 55.42 10.61 -34.31
N LYS A 212 54.90 11.56 -33.53
CA LYS A 212 55.64 12.73 -33.07
C LYS A 212 56.82 12.35 -32.15
N GLU A 213 56.64 11.40 -31.25
CA GLU A 213 57.73 10.86 -30.41
C GLU A 213 58.79 10.12 -31.24
N ARG A 214 58.40 9.45 -32.32
CA ARG A 214 59.35 8.83 -33.27
C ARG A 214 60.13 9.88 -34.06
N ASP A 215 59.46 10.93 -34.52
CA ASP A 215 60.08 12.04 -35.24
C ASP A 215 61.02 12.86 -34.32
N GLU A 216 60.69 12.99 -33.03
CA GLU A 216 61.55 13.60 -32.01
C GLU A 216 62.75 12.71 -31.63
N ALA A 217 62.58 11.38 -31.63
CA ALA A 217 63.67 10.41 -31.37
C ALA A 217 64.68 10.29 -32.53
N GLU A 218 64.27 10.54 -33.78
CA GLU A 218 65.17 10.60 -34.94
C GLU A 218 66.04 11.88 -34.99
N PHE A 219 65.74 12.90 -34.16
CA PHE A 219 66.42 14.20 -34.17
C PHE A 219 67.28 14.52 -32.94
N SER A 220 67.65 13.53 -32.12
CA SER A 220 68.52 13.75 -30.94
C SER A 220 70.00 13.46 -31.26
N PRO A 221 70.94 14.43 -31.09
CA PRO A 221 72.36 14.22 -31.35
C PRO A 221 73.03 13.45 -30.20
N ALA A 222 73.86 12.48 -30.57
CA ALA A 222 74.69 11.71 -29.64
C ALA A 222 75.75 12.59 -28.96
N THR A 223 75.91 12.45 -27.64
CA THR A 223 77.09 12.95 -26.90
C THR A 223 77.85 11.79 -26.25
N PRO A 224 79.20 11.78 -26.36
CA PRO A 224 80.07 10.71 -25.87
C PRO A 224 80.56 10.92 -24.43
N ASP A 225 80.81 9.81 -23.73
CA ASP A 225 81.69 9.67 -22.55
C ASP A 225 83.15 9.39 -23.03
N PRO A 226 84.21 9.31 -22.17
CA PRO A 226 84.37 9.59 -20.72
C PRO A 226 85.68 10.37 -20.38
N VAL A 227 85.96 10.79 -19.12
CA VAL A 227 87.30 10.68 -18.46
C VAL A 227 87.17 10.72 -16.90
N GLU A 228 87.85 9.77 -16.24
CA GLU A 228 88.10 9.64 -14.79
C GLU A 228 89.01 10.74 -14.20
N GLU A 229 88.81 11.14 -12.94
CA GLU A 229 89.94 11.41 -12.03
C GLU A 229 89.58 11.05 -10.58
N ASN A 230 90.40 10.18 -10.00
CA ASN A 230 90.35 9.63 -8.65
C ASN A 230 91.18 10.50 -7.69
N ALA A 231 90.67 10.78 -6.48
CA ALA A 231 91.44 11.00 -5.24
C ALA A 231 90.44 10.99 -4.06
N ALA A 232 90.28 9.88 -3.34
CA ALA A 232 91.09 9.40 -2.21
C ALA A 232 90.50 9.81 -0.84
N GLU A 233 90.15 8.76 -0.07
CA GLU A 233 90.16 8.63 1.41
C GLU A 233 89.24 9.56 2.22
N GLN A 234 88.56 9.17 3.31
CA GLN A 234 88.51 8.03 4.23
C GLN A 234 87.43 8.47 5.26
N VAL A 235 86.45 7.69 5.73
CA VAL A 235 86.49 6.76 6.88
C VAL A 235 85.04 6.63 7.39
N GLU A 236 84.68 5.37 7.71
CA GLU A 236 83.76 4.79 8.73
C GLU A 236 82.50 5.58 9.15
N GLU A 237 81.31 4.99 9.32
CA GLU A 237 80.93 3.76 10.06
C GLU A 237 79.45 3.51 9.63
N GLU A 238 79.02 2.37 9.09
CA GLU A 238 78.59 1.16 9.82
C GLU A 238 77.65 1.53 11.01
N SER A 239 76.42 1.05 11.19
CA SER A 239 75.61 -0.02 10.63
C SER A 239 74.17 0.18 11.15
N GLU A 240 73.20 -0.43 10.47
CA GLU A 240 71.89 -0.82 11.03
C GLU A 240 72.10 -1.87 12.18
N PRO A 241 71.12 -2.62 12.73
CA PRO A 241 69.67 -2.65 12.50
C PRO A 241 68.87 -2.95 13.82
N GLU A 242 67.61 -3.34 13.58
CA GLU A 242 66.77 -4.26 14.35
C GLU A 242 65.83 -3.71 15.44
N THR A 243 64.50 -3.83 15.31
CA THR A 243 63.55 -4.99 15.33
C THR A 243 62.99 -5.20 16.74
N ASN A 244 61.72 -5.66 16.78
CA ASN A 244 60.98 -6.32 17.87
C ASN A 244 60.34 -5.39 18.92
N GLU A 245 59.16 -5.66 19.47
CA GLU A 245 58.19 -6.77 19.43
C GLU A 245 56.95 -6.29 20.21
N GLU A 246 55.76 -6.84 19.89
CA GLU A 246 54.69 -7.30 20.81
C GLU A 246 54.17 -6.37 21.96
N GLU A 247 52.93 -6.37 22.46
CA GLU A 247 51.87 -7.36 22.68
C GLU A 247 50.62 -6.53 23.10
N ASN A 248 49.41 -6.81 22.59
CA ASN A 248 48.32 -7.49 23.31
C ASN A 248 47.49 -6.62 24.28
N LEU A 249 46.16 -6.55 24.08
CA LEU A 249 45.16 -7.04 25.05
C LEU A 249 43.71 -6.78 24.63
N ALA A 250 42.85 -7.70 25.08
CA ALA A 250 41.51 -7.99 24.60
C ALA A 250 40.37 -7.30 25.38
N SER A 251 39.24 -7.09 24.68
CA SER A 251 37.85 -7.46 25.07
C SER A 251 37.07 -6.76 26.22
N PRO A 252 35.71 -6.89 26.24
CA PRO A 252 34.74 -5.84 26.62
C PRO A 252 34.09 -6.06 28.00
N PRO A 253 33.10 -5.23 28.40
CA PRO A 253 31.68 -5.56 28.13
C PRO A 253 30.83 -4.39 27.60
#